data_AF-A0A285C1C2-F1
#
_entry.id   AF-A0A285C1C2-F1
#
_cell.length_a   1.000
_cell.length_b   1.000
_cell.length_c   1.000
_cell.angle_alpha   90.00
_cell.angle_beta   90.00
_cell.angle_gamma   90.00
#
_symmetry.space_group_name_H-M   'P 1'
#
loop_
_entity.id
_entity.type
_entity.pdbx_description
1 polymer ?
#
loop_
_entity_poly.entity_id
_entity_poly.type
_entity_poly.pdbx_seq_one_letter_code
_entity_poly.pdbx_strand_id
1 'polypeptide(L)'
;MELNIFVKQIQQLELRLLQSDLTAHPELIDELLAENFEEVDSNGEIRTRNDVIDWLLHKDKHIQWTFKDFRIKALTDDMVLAIYSLCKPDCMNGAGSTRTSIWQYQKNRWKMVFHQASRKN
;
A
#
# COMPACT_ATOMS: atom_id res chain seq x y z
N MET A 1 17.33 -12.05 11.66
CA MET A 1 17.61 -12.30 10.22
C MET A 1 16.32 -12.50 9.41
N GLU A 2 15.21 -12.92 10.05
CA GLU A 2 13.89 -13.15 9.41
C GLU A 2 13.10 -11.89 9.05
N LEU A 3 13.20 -10.80 9.82
CA LEU A 3 12.42 -9.57 9.56
C LEU A 3 12.79 -8.86 8.25
N ASN A 4 14.06 -8.88 7.85
CA ASN A 4 14.53 -8.19 6.64
C ASN A 4 13.97 -8.80 5.34
N ILE A 5 13.64 -10.09 5.34
CA ILE A 5 13.00 -10.75 4.20
C ILE A 5 11.56 -10.25 4.06
N PHE A 6 10.83 -10.17 5.18
CA PHE A 6 9.47 -9.63 5.18
C PHE A 6 9.42 -8.14 4.82
N VAL A 7 10.40 -7.32 5.24
CA VAL A 7 10.47 -5.90 4.83
C VAL A 7 10.44 -5.78 3.30
N LYS A 8 11.35 -6.51 2.61
CA LYS A 8 11.42 -6.47 1.14
C LYS A 8 10.17 -7.03 0.49
N GLN A 9 9.62 -8.13 1.03
CA GLN A 9 8.42 -8.74 0.49
C GLN A 9 7.21 -7.79 0.57
N ILE A 10 6.94 -7.18 1.73
CA ILE A 10 5.82 -6.25 1.89
C ILE A 10 6.03 -5.00 1.02
N GLN A 11 7.26 -4.48 0.95
CA GLN A 11 7.59 -3.37 0.05
C GLN A 11 7.27 -3.68 -1.41
N GLN A 12 7.57 -4.90 -1.87
CA GLN A 12 7.25 -5.34 -3.23
C GLN A 12 5.74 -5.46 -3.46
N LEU A 13 4.99 -5.93 -2.47
CA LEU A 13 3.53 -6.05 -2.58
C LEU A 13 2.84 -4.67 -2.62
N GLU A 14 3.32 -3.72 -1.82
CA GLU A 14 2.91 -2.30 -1.87
C GLU A 14 3.17 -1.68 -3.25
N LEU A 15 4.37 -1.88 -3.79
CA LEU A 15 4.72 -1.40 -5.14
C LEU A 15 3.86 -2.08 -6.21
N ARG A 16 3.63 -3.39 -6.11
CA ARG A 16 2.78 -4.14 -7.04
C ARG A 16 1.36 -3.57 -7.05
N LEU A 17 0.77 -3.31 -5.89
CA LEU A 17 -0.57 -2.70 -5.82
C LEU A 17 -0.59 -1.30 -6.46
N LEU A 18 0.40 -0.46 -6.16
CA LEU A 18 0.41 0.94 -6.57
C LEU A 18 0.84 1.16 -8.04
N GLN A 19 1.72 0.33 -8.58
CA GLN A 19 2.35 0.53 -9.89
C GLN A 19 1.85 -0.42 -10.98
N SER A 20 1.24 -1.57 -10.64
CA SER A 20 0.69 -2.46 -11.67
C SER A 20 -0.46 -1.82 -12.45
N ASP A 21 -0.60 -2.26 -13.70
CA ASP A 21 -1.79 -2.02 -14.50
C ASP A 21 -2.88 -3.01 -14.11
N LEU A 22 -3.74 -2.61 -13.16
CA LEU A 22 -4.83 -3.46 -12.68
C LEU A 22 -5.98 -3.59 -13.70
N THR A 23 -6.01 -2.77 -14.76
CA THR A 23 -6.98 -2.96 -15.85
C THR A 23 -6.58 -4.14 -16.75
N ALA A 24 -5.28 -4.39 -16.90
CA ALA A 24 -4.76 -5.56 -17.60
C ALA A 24 -4.70 -6.82 -16.70
N HIS A 25 -4.61 -6.61 -15.39
CA HIS A 25 -4.43 -7.67 -14.38
C HIS A 25 -5.39 -7.50 -13.18
N PRO A 26 -6.72 -7.57 -13.40
CA PRO A 26 -7.70 -7.35 -12.35
C PRO A 26 -7.62 -8.40 -11.23
N GLU A 27 -7.12 -9.61 -11.50
CA GLU A 27 -6.93 -10.66 -10.51
C GLU A 27 -6.04 -10.21 -9.34
N LEU A 28 -5.09 -9.30 -9.57
CA LEU A 28 -4.18 -8.76 -8.57
C LEU A 28 -4.89 -8.04 -7.43
N ILE A 29 -6.07 -7.50 -7.68
CA ILE A 29 -6.89 -6.84 -6.66
C ILE A 29 -7.24 -7.84 -5.56
N ASP A 30 -7.78 -9.00 -5.93
CA ASP A 30 -8.13 -10.03 -4.96
C ASP A 30 -6.89 -10.76 -4.44
N GLU A 31 -5.77 -10.73 -5.16
CA GLU A 31 -4.50 -11.19 -4.62
C GLU A 31 -3.98 -10.32 -3.49
N LEU A 32 -4.06 -9.00 -3.64
CA LEU A 32 -3.36 -8.04 -2.78
C LEU A 32 -4.26 -7.40 -1.73
N LEU A 33 -5.55 -7.22 -2.00
CA LEU A 33 -6.51 -6.64 -1.06
C LEU A 33 -7.39 -7.72 -0.44
N ALA A 34 -7.51 -7.68 0.89
CA ALA A 34 -8.47 -8.51 1.59
C ALA A 34 -9.92 -8.10 1.27
N GLU A 35 -10.87 -9.00 1.48
CA GLU A 35 -12.30 -8.71 1.26
C GLU A 35 -12.81 -7.63 2.22
N ASN A 36 -12.29 -7.62 3.45
CA ASN A 36 -12.59 -6.65 4.51
C ASN A 36 -11.64 -5.44 4.51
N PHE A 37 -11.01 -5.12 3.38
CA PHE A 37 -10.09 -4.00 3.27
C PHE A 37 -10.79 -2.64 3.47
N GLU A 38 -10.13 -1.75 4.21
CA GLU A 38 -10.55 -0.36 4.44
C GLU A 38 -9.38 0.61 4.21
N GLU A 39 -9.68 1.82 3.72
CA GLU A 39 -8.70 2.90 3.63
C GLU A 39 -9.17 4.16 4.34
N VAL A 40 -8.24 4.89 4.96
CA VAL A 40 -8.41 6.29 5.37
C VAL A 40 -7.53 7.16 4.49
N ASP A 41 -8.12 7.98 3.63
CA ASP A 41 -7.34 8.78 2.70
C ASP A 41 -6.62 9.97 3.37
N SER A 42 -5.86 10.73 2.58
CA SER A 42 -5.09 11.86 3.10
C SER A 42 -5.92 13.06 3.59
N ASN A 43 -7.24 13.03 3.36
CA ASN A 43 -8.21 14.00 3.88
C ASN A 43 -8.89 13.49 5.15
N GLY A 44 -8.63 12.25 5.57
CA GLY A 44 -9.28 11.61 6.70
C GLY A 44 -10.63 10.99 6.36
N GLU A 45 -10.96 10.84 5.08
CA GLU A 45 -12.21 10.17 4.66
C GLU A 45 -12.01 8.65 4.62
N ILE A 46 -12.99 7.92 5.16
CA ILE A 46 -13.04 6.46 5.06
C ILE A 46 -13.47 6.09 3.64
N ARG A 47 -12.65 5.27 2.98
CA ARG A 47 -12.87 4.74 1.63
C ARG A 47 -13.15 3.25 1.72
N THR A 48 -14.21 2.81 1.03
CA THR A 48 -14.52 1.39 0.91
C THR A 48 -13.53 0.72 -0.03
N ARG A 49 -13.46 -0.61 0.02
CA ARG A 49 -12.68 -1.41 -0.93
C ARG A 49 -13.02 -1.08 -2.38
N ASN A 50 -14.30 -0.88 -2.71
CA ASN A 50 -14.73 -0.55 -4.07
C ASN A 50 -14.25 0.84 -4.50
N ASP A 51 -14.32 1.84 -3.62
CA ASP A 51 -13.81 3.19 -3.92
C ASP A 51 -12.31 3.13 -4.26
N VAL A 52 -11.55 2.34 -3.50
CA VAL A 52 -10.10 2.18 -3.73
C VAL A 52 -9.81 1.39 -5.01
N ILE A 53 -10.59 0.36 -5.31
CA ILE A 53 -10.48 -0.37 -6.58
C ILE A 53 -10.73 0.56 -7.76
N ASP A 54 -11.82 1.33 -7.72
CA ASP A 54 -12.16 2.27 -8.76
C ASP A 54 -11.03 3.29 -8.96
N TRP A 55 -10.46 3.82 -7.86
CA TRP A 55 -9.29 4.69 -7.95
C TRP A 55 -8.07 3.99 -8.57
N LEU A 56 -7.76 2.75 -8.15
CA LEU A 56 -6.61 1.99 -8.66
C LEU A 56 -6.73 1.65 -10.15
N LEU A 57 -7.95 1.45 -10.66
CA LEU A 57 -8.22 1.19 -12.07
C LEU A 57 -8.05 2.45 -12.94
N HIS A 58 -8.31 3.64 -12.37
CA HIS A 58 -8.28 4.93 -13.08
C HIS A 58 -7.02 5.77 -12.80
N LYS A 59 -6.15 5.35 -11.87
CA LYS A 59 -4.91 6.07 -11.56
C LYS A 59 -4.02 6.20 -12.79
N ASP A 60 -3.25 7.30 -12.83
CA ASP A 60 -2.20 7.46 -13.84
C ASP A 60 -1.10 6.41 -13.63
N LYS A 61 -0.96 5.52 -14.61
CA LYS A 61 -0.03 4.39 -14.64
C LYS A 61 1.42 4.83 -14.89
N HIS A 62 1.62 6.05 -15.39
CA HIS A 62 2.95 6.58 -15.69
C HIS A 62 3.64 7.21 -14.48
N ILE A 63 2.92 7.44 -13.37
CA ILE A 63 3.51 7.98 -12.14
C ILE A 63 4.41 6.93 -11.49
N GLN A 64 5.71 7.20 -11.52
CA GLN A 64 6.73 6.37 -10.85
C GLN A 64 6.87 6.75 -9.38
N TRP A 65 6.04 6.18 -8.53
CA TRP A 65 6.14 6.42 -7.09
C TRP A 65 7.44 5.89 -6.49
N THR A 66 8.07 6.69 -5.62
CA THR A 66 9.28 6.28 -4.89
C THR A 66 8.98 6.21 -3.40
N PHE A 67 9.36 5.08 -2.79
CA PHE A 67 9.23 4.87 -1.35
C PHE A 67 10.50 5.36 -0.65
N LYS A 68 10.33 6.02 0.50
CA LYS A 68 11.42 6.41 1.40
C LYS A 68 11.14 5.89 2.80
N ASP A 69 12.23 5.57 3.52
CA ASP A 69 12.19 5.15 4.92
C ASP A 69 11.24 3.97 5.21
N PHE A 70 11.15 3.04 4.26
CA PHE A 70 10.25 1.89 4.37
C PHE A 70 10.66 0.98 5.51
N ARG A 71 9.75 0.72 6.43
CA ARG A 71 9.95 -0.19 7.56
C ARG A 71 8.67 -0.94 7.88
N ILE A 72 8.83 -2.10 8.52
CA ILE A 72 7.70 -2.86 9.07
C ILE A 72 7.85 -3.06 10.57
N LYS A 73 6.73 -3.32 11.24
CA LYS A 73 6.65 -3.81 12.62
C LYS A 73 5.71 -5.02 12.64
N ALA A 74 6.16 -6.14 13.19
CA ALA A 74 5.28 -7.27 13.46
C ALA A 74 4.25 -6.88 14.54
N LEU A 75 2.98 -7.18 14.28
CA LEU A 75 1.88 -7.04 15.24
C LEU A 75 1.56 -8.41 15.86
N THR A 76 1.58 -9.45 15.03
CA THR A 76 1.45 -10.87 15.37
C THR A 76 2.34 -11.68 14.41
N ASP A 77 2.35 -13.01 14.54
CA ASP A 77 3.10 -13.90 13.63
C ASP A 77 2.60 -13.82 12.18
N ASP A 78 1.32 -13.51 11.99
CA ASP A 78 0.64 -13.42 10.71
C ASP A 78 0.27 -11.98 10.30
N MET A 79 0.70 -10.95 11.03
CA MET A 79 0.31 -9.57 10.75
C MET A 79 1.46 -8.59 10.93
N VAL A 80 1.60 -7.68 9.97
CA VAL A 80 2.64 -6.64 9.97
C VAL A 80 2.06 -5.28 9.64
N LEU A 81 2.57 -4.26 10.32
CA LEU A 81 2.36 -2.85 10.02
C LEU A 81 3.51 -2.36 9.15
N ALA A 82 3.25 -1.82 7.96
CA ALA A 82 4.25 -1.11 7.17
C ALA A 82 4.06 0.40 7.31
N ILE A 83 5.18 1.13 7.41
CA ILE A 83 5.20 2.59 7.49
C ILE A 83 6.27 3.08 6.51
N TYR A 84 5.90 4.03 5.65
CA TYR A 84 6.80 4.57 4.64
C TYR A 84 6.38 5.97 4.19
N SER A 85 7.27 6.68 3.53
CA SER A 85 6.95 7.94 2.86
C SER A 85 6.83 7.72 1.36
N LEU A 86 5.82 8.33 0.74
CA LEU A 86 5.63 8.30 -0.69
C LEU A 86 5.93 9.68 -1.30
N CYS A 87 6.79 9.69 -2.30
CA CYS A 87 7.12 10.90 -3.06
C CYS A 87 6.94 10.64 -4.56
N LYS A 88 6.46 11.66 -5.30
CA LYS A 88 6.64 11.67 -6.76
C LYS A 88 8.11 11.98 -7.09
N PRO A 89 8.64 11.50 -8.23
CA PRO A 89 10.04 11.70 -8.61
C PRO A 89 10.45 13.18 -8.64
N ASP A 90 9.50 14.05 -9.00
CA ASP A 90 9.74 15.48 -9.23
C ASP A 90 9.47 16.37 -7.99
N CYS A 91 9.14 15.77 -6.85
CA CYS A 91 8.86 16.54 -5.64
C CYS A 91 10.14 16.98 -4.92
N MET A 92 10.78 18.03 -5.44
CA MET A 92 11.73 18.85 -4.69
C MET A 92 11.04 19.66 -3.56
N ASN A 93 9.71 19.84 -3.63
CA ASN A 93 8.95 20.77 -2.78
C ASN A 93 7.80 20.11 -1.98
N GLY A 94 8.10 19.10 -1.16
CA GLY A 94 7.28 18.79 0.04
C GLY A 94 5.94 18.06 -0.14
N ALA A 95 5.40 17.86 -1.35
CA ALA A 95 4.11 17.21 -1.58
C ALA A 95 4.17 15.65 -1.50
N GLY A 96 4.65 15.12 -0.38
CA GLY A 96 4.62 13.69 -0.08
C GLY A 96 3.56 13.32 0.95
N SER A 97 3.26 12.03 1.05
CA SER A 97 2.46 11.50 2.15
C SER A 97 3.24 10.48 2.96
N THR A 98 2.99 10.45 4.27
CA THR A 98 3.31 9.28 5.08
C THR A 98 2.19 8.28 4.87
N ARG A 99 2.55 7.04 4.58
CA ARG A 99 1.61 5.93 4.40
C ARG A 99 1.83 4.91 5.49
N THR A 100 0.72 4.35 5.94
CA THR A 100 0.67 3.27 6.90
C THR A 100 -0.25 2.21 6.34
N SER A 101 0.16 0.95 6.39
CA SER A 101 -0.68 -0.17 5.96
C SER A 101 -0.53 -1.35 6.91
N ILE A 102 -1.58 -2.16 6.98
CA ILE A 102 -1.56 -3.42 7.69
C ILE A 102 -1.73 -4.54 6.68
N TRP A 103 -0.80 -5.49 6.73
CA TRP A 103 -0.80 -6.69 5.92
C TRP A 103 -1.01 -7.89 6.83
N GLN A 104 -1.89 -8.80 6.41
CA GLN A 104 -2.15 -10.07 7.08
C GLN A 104 -1.84 -11.24 6.16
N TYR A 105 -1.16 -12.25 6.71
CA TYR A 105 -0.83 -13.49 6.03
C TYR A 105 -2.00 -14.46 6.18
N GLN A 106 -2.77 -14.64 5.11
CA GLN A 106 -3.94 -15.50 5.08
C GLN A 106 -3.92 -16.42 3.87
N LYS A 107 -4.30 -17.69 4.06
CA LYS A 107 -4.33 -18.70 2.99
C LYS A 107 -3.03 -18.73 2.17
N ASN A 108 -1.89 -18.72 2.87
CA ASN A 108 -0.55 -18.77 2.29
C ASN A 108 -0.14 -17.51 1.47
N ARG A 109 -0.78 -16.36 1.73
CA ARG A 109 -0.55 -15.11 0.99
C ARG A 109 -0.72 -13.89 1.89
N TRP A 110 0.13 -12.88 1.71
CA TRP A 110 -0.08 -11.56 2.30
C TRP A 110 -1.15 -10.79 1.56
N LYS A 111 -2.14 -10.27 2.29
CA LYS A 111 -3.11 -9.29 1.77
C LYS A 111 -3.15 -8.07 2.68
N MET A 112 -3.32 -6.90 2.07
CA MET A 112 -3.55 -5.66 2.77
C MET A 112 -4.99 -5.66 3.31
N VAL A 113 -5.13 -5.37 4.61
CA VAL A 113 -6.42 -5.27 5.30
C VAL A 113 -6.76 -3.82 5.66
N PHE A 114 -5.76 -2.94 5.72
CA PHE A 114 -5.96 -1.53 6.03
C PHE A 114 -4.87 -0.67 5.36
N HIS A 115 -5.24 0.54 4.93
CA HIS A 115 -4.30 1.56 4.48
C HIS A 115 -4.70 2.95 4.98
N GLN A 116 -3.72 3.79 5.29
CA GLN A 116 -3.93 5.18 5.63
C GLN A 116 -2.86 6.06 4.98
N ALA A 117 -3.29 7.17 4.41
CA ALA A 117 -2.40 8.24 3.96
C ALA A 117 -2.50 9.45 4.89
N SER A 118 -1.38 10.12 5.15
CA SER A 118 -1.34 11.37 5.91
C SER A 118 -0.43 12.36 5.21
N ARG A 119 -0.91 13.60 5.04
CA ARG A 119 -0.11 14.67 4.43
C ARG A 119 1.06 15.00 5.35
N LYS A 120 2.23 15.26 4.77
CA LYS A 120 3.34 15.86 5.51
C LYS A 120 3.10 17.37 5.55
N ASN A 121 3.09 17.94 6.75
CA ASN A 121 3.07 19.39 6.98
C ASN A 121 4.45 19.99 6.73
#